data_AF-A0A7Y6XN34-F1
#
_entry.id   AF-A0A7Y6XN34-F1
#
_cell.length_a   1.000
_cell.length_b   1.000
_cell.length_c   1.000
_cell.angle_alpha   90.00
_cell.angle_beta   90.00
_cell.angle_gamma   90.00
#
_symmetry.space_group_name_H-M   'P 1'
#
loop_
_entity.id
_entity.type
_entity.pdbx_description
1 polymer ?
#
loop_
_entity_poly.entity_id
_entity_poly.type
_entity_poly.pdbx_seq_one_letter_code
_entity_poly.pdbx_strand_id
1 'polypeptide(L)'
;MKEKIARKDFKAIIDHPGSGSILGIKDDKVLLVSIQREAIPFETFEIPGGVCEPHETHEQAARREFLEETGHELGYTFHLRTIRPSVGYSNEMISVFYAKVSEKVSDGELPAEWFTKDEVSALIVGGKVLDSQSLAALSFWLTTELSFELPSVMFICTGNYYRSRFCEIYFNHLTKGKAAPADSKGLLAFRKINEGMISPHTLKYLDQIDLTTGKLKFPEQMEAGHFQSGVRIIAMDEVEHRPMIQRDFPEFEDKIEYWKVHDIDFTDPSEAMPALKMKVEELVRELGLTEPE
;
A
#
# COMPACT_ATOMS: atom_id res chain seq x y z
N MET A 1 -17.01 -21.91 29.49
CA MET A 1 -15.53 -21.77 29.51
C MET A 1 -15.01 -22.22 28.17
N LYS A 2 -14.22 -21.39 27.46
CA LYS A 2 -13.51 -21.84 26.25
C LYS A 2 -12.46 -22.87 26.67
N GLU A 3 -12.46 -24.05 26.06
CA GLU A 3 -11.50 -25.12 26.36
C GLU A 3 -10.09 -24.66 25.94
N LYS A 4 -9.11 -24.74 26.85
CA LYS A 4 -7.74 -24.32 26.57
C LYS A 4 -6.97 -25.46 25.90
N ILE A 5 -6.38 -25.19 24.74
CA ILE A 5 -5.50 -26.15 24.05
C ILE A 5 -4.16 -26.22 24.80
N ALA A 6 -3.68 -27.43 25.10
CA ALA A 6 -2.38 -27.62 25.72
C ALA A 6 -1.24 -27.24 24.74
N ARG A 7 -0.16 -26.63 25.24
CA ARG A 7 0.95 -26.13 24.41
C ARG A 7 1.50 -27.14 23.40
N LYS A 8 1.65 -28.40 23.81
CA LYS A 8 2.16 -29.50 22.96
C LYS A 8 1.20 -29.88 21.81
N ASP A 9 -0.07 -29.54 21.97
CA ASP A 9 -1.16 -29.90 21.07
C ASP A 9 -1.60 -28.69 20.21
N PHE A 10 -1.03 -27.51 20.45
CA PHE A 10 -1.27 -26.32 19.63
C PHE A 10 -0.49 -26.42 18.30
N LYS A 11 -1.11 -27.10 17.34
CA LYS A 11 -0.65 -27.23 15.95
C LYS A 11 -1.74 -26.73 15.01
N ALA A 12 -1.99 -25.44 15.05
CA ALA A 12 -2.91 -24.77 14.13
C ALA A 12 -2.15 -23.71 13.35
N ILE A 13 -2.28 -23.74 12.02
CA ILE A 13 -1.97 -22.60 11.17
C ILE A 13 -3.32 -22.04 10.75
N ILE A 14 -3.58 -20.79 11.13
CA ILE A 14 -4.72 -20.03 10.64
C ILE A 14 -4.31 -19.50 9.27
N ASP A 15 -5.01 -19.98 8.24
CA ASP A 15 -4.94 -19.43 6.90
C ASP A 15 -5.88 -18.22 6.81
N HIS A 16 -5.33 -17.06 6.46
CA HIS A 16 -5.99 -15.76 6.51
C HIS A 16 -5.75 -14.99 5.20
N PRO A 17 -6.78 -14.39 4.60
CA PRO A 17 -6.68 -13.74 3.27
C PRO A 17 -5.92 -12.40 3.25
N GLY A 18 -5.32 -12.02 4.39
CA GLY A 18 -4.72 -10.71 4.64
C GLY A 18 -5.74 -9.61 4.94
N SER A 19 -5.24 -8.47 5.43
CA SER A 19 -6.06 -7.34 5.88
C SER A 19 -5.44 -6.00 5.48
N GLY A 20 -6.27 -4.96 5.46
CA GLY A 20 -5.87 -3.58 5.20
C GLY A 20 -6.33 -2.65 6.31
N SER A 21 -5.51 -1.68 6.70
CA SER A 21 -5.91 -0.67 7.70
C SER A 21 -5.36 0.71 7.35
N ILE A 22 -6.06 1.78 7.72
CA ILE A 22 -5.66 3.16 7.40
C ILE A 22 -5.57 4.01 8.66
N LEU A 23 -4.41 4.64 8.82
CA LEU A 23 -4.22 5.78 9.71
C LEU A 23 -4.75 7.06 9.02
N GLY A 24 -6.01 7.40 9.28
CA GLY A 24 -6.66 8.58 8.74
C GLY A 24 -6.32 9.84 9.55
N ILE A 25 -5.72 10.85 8.90
CA ILE A 25 -5.25 12.07 9.56
C ILE A 25 -5.95 13.32 9.01
N LYS A 26 -6.30 14.25 9.90
CA LYS A 26 -6.80 15.60 9.59
C LYS A 26 -6.42 16.56 10.71
N ASP A 27 -5.90 17.73 10.38
CA ASP A 27 -5.55 18.79 11.34
C ASP A 27 -4.72 18.29 12.53
N ASP A 28 -3.66 17.50 12.24
CA ASP A 28 -2.76 16.86 13.23
C ASP A 28 -3.45 15.94 14.25
N LYS A 29 -4.65 15.46 13.92
CA LYS A 29 -5.39 14.44 14.65
C LYS A 29 -5.56 13.19 13.81
N VAL A 30 -5.66 12.05 14.49
CA VAL A 30 -6.03 10.77 13.90
C VAL A 30 -7.48 10.44 14.22
N LEU A 31 -8.19 9.85 13.26
CA LEU A 31 -9.52 9.30 13.47
C LEU A 31 -9.40 7.84 13.92
N LEU A 32 -9.89 7.53 15.12
CA LEU A 32 -9.94 6.17 15.64
C LEU A 32 -11.39 5.74 15.84
N VAL A 33 -11.64 4.44 15.66
CA VAL A 33 -12.93 3.82 15.96
C VAL A 33 -12.90 3.15 17.32
N SER A 34 -14.04 3.20 18.00
CA SER A 34 -14.24 2.58 19.29
C SER A 34 -14.95 1.24 19.13
N ILE A 35 -14.31 0.16 19.58
CA ILE A 35 -14.79 -1.20 19.35
C ILE A 35 -14.72 -2.06 20.61
N GLN A 36 -15.75 -2.86 20.84
CA GLN A 36 -15.77 -3.89 21.88
C GLN A 36 -15.73 -5.28 21.23
N ARG A 37 -14.53 -5.86 21.16
CA ARG A 37 -14.36 -7.22 20.60
C ARG A 37 -14.89 -8.28 21.56
N GLU A 38 -15.53 -9.33 21.05
CA GLU A 38 -16.12 -10.40 21.89
C GLU A 38 -15.10 -11.04 22.87
N ALA A 39 -13.82 -11.11 22.48
CA ALA A 39 -12.75 -11.67 23.29
C ALA A 39 -12.18 -10.70 24.35
N ILE A 40 -12.57 -9.42 24.32
CA ILE A 40 -12.03 -8.36 25.17
C ILE A 40 -13.18 -7.78 26.01
N PRO A 41 -13.10 -7.78 27.35
CA PRO A 41 -14.22 -7.41 28.22
C PRO A 41 -14.46 -5.90 28.32
N PHE A 42 -13.76 -5.10 27.52
CA PHE A 42 -13.82 -3.64 27.52
C PHE A 42 -13.58 -3.10 26.12
N GLU A 43 -13.97 -1.84 25.94
CA GLU A 43 -13.80 -1.09 24.71
C GLU A 43 -12.34 -0.66 24.48
N THR A 44 -11.90 -0.77 23.23
CA THR A 44 -10.59 -0.39 22.71
C THR A 44 -10.73 0.60 21.56
N PHE A 45 -9.68 1.38 21.31
CA PHE A 45 -9.58 2.28 20.16
C PHE A 45 -8.64 1.68 19.11
N GLU A 46 -9.11 1.63 17.87
CA GLU A 46 -8.38 1.02 16.76
C GLU A 46 -8.35 1.98 15.56
N ILE A 47 -7.32 1.86 14.71
CA ILE A 47 -7.37 2.46 13.38
C ILE A 47 -8.37 1.66 12.52
N PRO A 48 -9.17 2.31 11.66
CA PRO A 48 -10.11 1.58 10.82
C PRO A 48 -9.43 0.59 9.89
N GLY A 49 -10.07 -0.56 9.67
CA GLY A 49 -9.54 -1.59 8.78
C GLY A 49 -10.10 -2.98 9.00
N GLY A 50 -9.94 -3.83 7.99
CA GLY A 50 -10.56 -5.14 7.98
C GLY A 50 -9.97 -6.10 6.97
N VAL A 51 -10.62 -7.25 6.87
CA VAL A 51 -10.17 -8.42 6.12
C VAL A 51 -10.40 -8.18 4.63
N CYS A 52 -9.47 -8.62 3.78
CA CYS A 52 -9.66 -8.51 2.34
C CYS A 52 -10.76 -9.46 1.87
N GLU A 53 -11.69 -8.95 1.07
CA GLU A 53 -12.64 -9.76 0.33
C GLU A 53 -11.98 -10.47 -0.88
N PRO A 54 -12.65 -11.48 -1.46
CA PRO A 54 -12.23 -12.02 -2.74
C PRO A 54 -12.09 -10.91 -3.79
N HIS A 55 -11.01 -10.96 -4.55
CA HIS A 55 -10.73 -9.96 -5.60
C HIS A 55 -10.53 -8.53 -5.10
N GLU A 56 -10.02 -8.38 -3.87
CA GLU A 56 -9.72 -7.09 -3.25
C GLU A 56 -8.23 -7.01 -2.85
N THR A 57 -7.53 -5.93 -3.21
CA THR A 57 -6.18 -5.66 -2.68
C THR A 57 -6.24 -5.18 -1.23
N HIS A 58 -5.11 -5.19 -0.52
CA HIS A 58 -5.09 -4.69 0.87
C HIS A 58 -5.45 -3.20 0.95
N GLU A 59 -5.08 -2.40 -0.05
CA GLU A 59 -5.44 -0.98 -0.10
C GLU A 59 -6.95 -0.79 -0.30
N GLN A 60 -7.55 -1.55 -1.21
CA GLN A 60 -9.00 -1.52 -1.42
C GLN A 60 -9.77 -1.90 -0.16
N ALA A 61 -9.35 -2.99 0.51
CA ALA A 61 -9.94 -3.42 1.79
C ALA A 61 -9.84 -2.32 2.83
N ALA A 62 -8.65 -1.71 2.97
CA ALA A 62 -8.46 -0.64 3.92
C ALA A 62 -9.35 0.58 3.64
N ARG A 63 -9.51 0.97 2.37
CA ARG A 63 -10.33 2.13 1.96
C ARG A 63 -11.83 1.85 2.16
N ARG A 64 -12.29 0.65 1.81
CA ARG A 64 -13.68 0.21 2.02
C ARG A 64 -14.03 0.23 3.51
N GLU A 65 -13.24 -0.45 4.32
CA GLU A 65 -13.45 -0.55 5.77
C GLU A 65 -13.39 0.83 6.44
N PHE A 66 -12.45 1.69 6.03
CA PHE A 66 -12.39 3.06 6.55
C PHE A 66 -13.69 3.84 6.27
N LEU A 67 -14.27 3.70 5.07
CA LEU A 67 -15.54 4.32 4.72
C LEU A 67 -16.71 3.70 5.48
N GLU A 68 -16.81 2.37 5.54
CA GLU A 68 -17.88 1.64 6.25
C GLU A 68 -17.88 1.97 7.75
N GLU A 69 -16.72 1.88 8.41
CA GLU A 69 -16.63 2.07 9.86
C GLU A 69 -16.80 3.54 10.28
N THR A 70 -16.30 4.50 9.49
CA THR A 70 -16.25 5.91 9.90
C THR A 70 -17.19 6.85 9.14
N GLY A 71 -17.67 6.44 7.97
CA GLY A 71 -18.42 7.27 7.03
C GLY A 71 -17.60 8.35 6.33
N HIS A 72 -16.27 8.34 6.45
CA HIS A 72 -15.38 9.33 5.84
C HIS A 72 -14.66 8.79 4.62
N GLU A 73 -14.47 9.67 3.63
CA GLU A 73 -13.62 9.38 2.48
C GLU A 73 -12.15 9.74 2.74
N LEU A 74 -11.30 9.23 1.85
CA LEU A 74 -9.86 9.40 1.90
C LEU A 74 -9.33 9.98 0.60
N GLY A 75 -8.33 10.86 0.71
CA GLY A 75 -7.49 11.25 -0.41
C GLY A 75 -6.56 10.12 -0.86
N TYR A 76 -5.41 10.51 -1.43
CA TYR A 76 -4.37 9.56 -1.82
C TYR A 76 -3.88 8.76 -0.60
N THR A 77 -3.82 7.44 -0.77
CA THR A 77 -3.36 6.50 0.25
C THR A 77 -1.89 6.17 0.06
N PHE A 78 -1.12 6.35 1.12
CA PHE A 78 0.30 6.05 1.17
C PHE A 78 0.50 4.77 1.99
N HIS A 79 1.20 3.78 1.45
CA HIS A 79 1.60 2.61 2.24
C HIS A 79 2.44 3.08 3.44
N LEU A 80 2.23 2.56 4.64
CA LEU A 80 2.98 2.84 5.86
C LEU A 80 3.94 1.70 6.21
N ARG A 81 3.41 0.49 6.33
CA ARG A 81 4.15 -0.74 6.61
C ARG A 81 3.22 -1.92 6.36
N THR A 82 3.79 -3.10 6.15
CA THR A 82 3.04 -4.35 6.31
C THR A 82 3.56 -5.10 7.52
N ILE A 83 2.65 -5.56 8.37
CA ILE A 83 2.96 -6.26 9.61
C ILE A 83 2.34 -7.66 9.62
N ARG A 84 2.79 -8.49 10.57
CA ARG A 84 2.18 -9.79 10.88
C ARG A 84 1.71 -9.78 12.34
N PRO A 85 0.41 -9.88 12.62
CA PRO A 85 -0.10 -9.81 13.98
C PRO A 85 0.36 -11.00 14.82
N SER A 86 0.54 -12.18 14.22
CA SER A 86 0.92 -13.40 14.94
C SER A 86 1.73 -14.37 14.07
N VAL A 87 3.05 -14.16 14.02
CA VAL A 87 3.99 -14.95 13.18
C VAL A 87 4.09 -16.44 13.55
N GLY A 88 3.66 -16.82 14.75
CA GLY A 88 3.81 -18.20 15.24
C GLY A 88 2.75 -19.18 14.75
N TYR A 89 1.60 -18.69 14.27
CA TYR A 89 0.46 -19.55 13.94
C TYR A 89 -0.52 -18.96 12.91
N SER A 90 -0.27 -17.76 12.36
CA SER A 90 -1.10 -17.17 11.32
C SER A 90 -0.22 -16.74 10.15
N ASN A 91 -0.70 -16.93 8.92
CA ASN A 91 -0.08 -16.36 7.72
C ASN A 91 -0.58 -14.93 7.42
N GLU A 92 -1.47 -14.39 8.25
CA GLU A 92 -2.03 -13.05 8.07
C GLU A 92 -0.92 -12.00 7.91
N MET A 93 -1.09 -11.17 6.88
CA MET A 93 -0.32 -9.96 6.66
C MET A 93 -1.28 -8.77 6.58
N ILE A 94 -1.01 -7.74 7.36
CA ILE A 94 -1.82 -6.51 7.42
C ILE A 94 -1.03 -5.38 6.80
N SER A 95 -1.48 -4.87 5.65
CA SER A 95 -0.88 -3.66 5.08
C SER A 95 -1.55 -2.45 5.70
N VAL A 96 -0.75 -1.65 6.37
CA VAL A 96 -1.16 -0.39 7.00
C VAL A 96 -0.81 0.73 6.05
N PHE A 97 -1.77 1.62 5.83
CA PHE A 97 -1.65 2.83 5.01
C PHE A 97 -1.90 4.06 5.88
N TYR A 98 -1.62 5.25 5.34
CA TYR A 98 -2.04 6.51 5.91
C TYR A 98 -2.54 7.43 4.81
N ALA A 99 -3.49 8.30 5.15
CA ALA A 99 -4.10 9.20 4.19
C ALA A 99 -4.66 10.44 4.89
N LYS A 100 -4.81 11.52 4.13
CA LYS A 100 -5.62 12.65 4.57
C LYS A 100 -7.09 12.27 4.47
N VAL A 101 -7.83 12.49 5.56
CA VAL A 101 -9.28 12.28 5.58
C VAL A 101 -9.96 13.48 4.94
N SER A 102 -10.88 13.23 4.01
CA SER A 102 -11.66 14.27 3.33
C SER A 102 -12.94 14.58 4.10
N GLU A 103 -14.09 14.50 3.43
CA GLU A 103 -15.40 14.79 4.00
C GLU A 103 -16.08 13.53 4.51
N LYS A 104 -17.02 13.72 5.45
CA LYS A 104 -17.92 12.66 5.89
C LYS A 104 -19.07 12.58 4.90
N VAL A 105 -19.23 11.44 4.24
CA VAL A 105 -20.21 11.24 3.16
C VAL A 105 -21.36 10.31 3.56
N SER A 106 -21.20 9.56 4.64
CA SER A 106 -22.25 8.70 5.21
C SER A 106 -22.14 8.65 6.73
N ASP A 107 -23.13 8.06 7.39
CA ASP A 107 -22.92 7.57 8.75
C ASP A 107 -21.97 6.37 8.73
N GLY A 108 -21.13 6.25 9.75
CA GLY A 108 -20.23 5.11 9.95
C GLY A 108 -20.89 4.05 10.82
N GLU A 109 -20.48 2.81 10.66
CA GLU A 109 -20.96 1.67 11.45
C GLU A 109 -20.47 1.71 12.91
N LEU A 110 -19.33 2.37 13.16
CA LEU A 110 -18.70 2.45 14.47
C LEU A 110 -18.63 3.90 14.99
N PRO A 111 -18.66 4.10 16.32
CA PRO A 111 -18.31 5.39 16.90
C PRO A 111 -16.86 5.75 16.54
N ALA A 112 -16.66 6.91 15.93
CA ALA A 112 -15.36 7.39 15.50
C ALA A 112 -15.05 8.77 16.09
N GLU A 113 -13.86 8.94 16.66
CA GLU A 113 -13.42 10.14 17.37
C GLU A 113 -12.02 10.58 16.95
N TRP A 114 -11.78 11.90 17.00
CA TRP A 114 -10.51 12.52 16.61
C TRP A 114 -9.59 12.70 17.81
N PHE A 115 -8.37 12.17 17.72
CA PHE A 115 -7.38 12.21 18.79
C PHE A 115 -6.10 12.94 18.36
N THR A 116 -5.61 13.82 19.22
CA THR A 116 -4.28 14.42 19.13
C THR A 116 -3.18 13.41 19.47
N LYS A 117 -1.92 13.73 19.14
CA LYS A 117 -0.76 12.91 19.53
C LYS A 117 -0.68 12.67 21.05
N ASP A 118 -1.02 13.67 21.87
CA ASP A 118 -1.01 13.54 23.34
C ASP A 118 -2.11 12.60 23.83
N GLU A 119 -3.33 12.71 23.29
CA GLU A 119 -4.44 11.81 23.64
C GLU A 119 -4.15 10.38 23.20
N VAL A 120 -3.61 10.18 21.99
CA VAL A 120 -3.17 8.85 21.52
C VAL A 120 -2.10 8.26 22.45
N SER A 121 -1.13 9.06 22.88
CA SER A 121 -0.11 8.61 23.84
C SER A 121 -0.74 8.16 25.15
N ALA A 122 -1.75 8.89 25.66
CA ALA A 122 -2.49 8.50 26.84
C ALA A 122 -3.32 7.21 26.64
N LEU A 123 -3.94 7.02 25.47
CA LEU A 123 -4.67 5.79 25.13
C LEU A 123 -3.74 4.57 25.11
N ILE A 124 -2.55 4.70 24.52
CA ILE A 124 -1.55 3.62 24.47
C ILE A 124 -1.06 3.28 25.89
N VAL A 125 -0.64 4.27 26.67
CA VAL A 125 -0.16 4.05 28.05
C VAL A 125 -1.28 3.48 28.94
N GLY A 126 -2.52 3.91 28.72
CA GLY A 126 -3.70 3.41 29.41
C GLY A 126 -4.16 2.02 29.00
N GLY A 127 -3.50 1.37 28.03
CA GLY A 127 -3.87 0.04 27.55
C GLY A 127 -5.20 0.00 26.77
N LYS A 128 -5.57 1.12 26.13
CA LYS A 128 -6.79 1.25 25.32
C LYS A 128 -6.57 0.97 23.84
N VAL A 129 -5.32 0.91 23.41
CA VAL A 129 -4.91 0.44 22.08
C VAL A 129 -4.18 -0.89 22.28
N LEU A 130 -4.72 -1.99 21.75
CA LEU A 130 -4.24 -3.35 22.04
C LEU A 130 -3.88 -4.17 20.81
N ASP A 131 -4.53 -3.92 19.67
CA ASP A 131 -4.26 -4.61 18.43
C ASP A 131 -2.92 -4.15 17.82
N SER A 132 -2.29 -5.05 17.06
CA SER A 132 -0.93 -4.84 16.58
C SER A 132 -0.80 -3.74 15.53
N GLN A 133 -1.82 -3.58 14.68
CA GLN A 133 -1.82 -2.62 13.58
C GLN A 133 -1.98 -1.19 14.08
N SER A 134 -2.92 -0.96 15.01
CA SER A 134 -3.12 0.34 15.63
C SER A 134 -1.92 0.72 16.46
N LEU A 135 -1.41 -0.18 17.32
CA LEU A 135 -0.24 0.12 18.14
C LEU A 135 0.99 0.43 17.27
N ALA A 136 1.23 -0.33 16.19
CA ALA A 136 2.35 -0.08 15.28
C ALA A 136 2.20 1.24 14.51
N ALA A 137 1.02 1.50 13.93
CA ALA A 137 0.76 2.70 13.14
C ALA A 137 0.83 3.98 13.99
N LEU A 138 0.18 3.95 15.16
CA LEU A 138 0.15 5.08 16.08
C LEU A 138 1.55 5.34 16.66
N SER A 139 2.29 4.30 17.06
CA SER A 139 3.67 4.47 17.54
C SER A 139 4.57 5.08 16.47
N PHE A 140 4.39 4.69 15.20
CA PHE A 140 5.13 5.29 14.09
C PHE A 140 4.75 6.77 13.91
N TRP A 141 3.46 7.09 13.90
CA TRP A 141 2.97 8.46 13.78
C TRP A 141 3.40 9.40 14.91
N LEU A 142 3.51 8.87 16.14
CA LEU A 142 3.99 9.63 17.29
C LEU A 142 5.49 9.98 17.20
N THR A 143 6.27 9.16 16.50
CA THR A 143 7.74 9.24 16.51
C THR A 143 8.34 9.72 15.18
N THR A 144 7.51 9.91 14.16
CA THR A 144 7.95 10.29 12.82
C THR A 144 7.03 11.33 12.19
N GLU A 145 7.56 12.07 11.24
CA GLU A 145 6.77 12.93 10.37
C GLU A 145 6.36 12.17 9.11
N LEU A 146 5.07 12.20 8.79
CA LEU A 146 4.51 11.55 7.61
C LEU A 146 4.56 12.52 6.43
N SER A 147 5.13 12.07 5.32
CA SER A 147 5.07 12.83 4.06
C SER A 147 3.77 12.53 3.33
N PHE A 148 3.04 13.57 2.94
CA PHE A 148 1.86 13.48 2.06
C PHE A 148 2.18 14.01 0.65
N GLU A 149 3.44 13.98 0.27
CA GLU A 149 3.90 14.37 -1.06
C GLU A 149 3.42 13.36 -2.10
N LEU A 150 2.60 13.82 -3.04
CA LEU A 150 2.10 12.98 -4.13
C LEU A 150 3.25 12.55 -5.05
N PRO A 151 3.15 11.37 -5.69
CA PRO A 151 4.17 10.94 -6.62
C PRO A 151 4.24 11.87 -7.84
N SER A 152 5.44 12.20 -8.30
CA SER A 152 5.64 12.87 -9.59
C SER A 152 5.51 11.90 -10.78
N VAL A 153 5.74 10.60 -10.54
CA VAL A 153 5.69 9.54 -11.55
C VAL A 153 4.90 8.36 -11.02
N MET A 154 3.99 7.83 -11.83
CA MET A 154 3.22 6.62 -11.54
C MET A 154 3.56 5.53 -12.57
N PHE A 155 4.16 4.43 -12.12
CA PHE A 155 4.42 3.28 -12.97
C PHE A 155 3.29 2.26 -12.91
N ILE A 156 2.79 1.81 -14.06
CA ILE A 156 1.67 0.88 -14.15
C ILE A 156 2.07 -0.36 -14.93
N CYS A 157 1.77 -1.54 -14.39
CA CYS A 157 1.75 -2.80 -15.14
C CYS A 157 0.49 -3.61 -14.83
N THR A 158 0.40 -4.84 -15.32
CA THR A 158 -0.75 -5.71 -15.03
C THR A 158 -0.91 -6.02 -13.53
N GLY A 159 0.14 -6.53 -12.88
CA GLY A 159 0.01 -7.11 -11.54
C GLY A 159 0.66 -6.34 -10.37
N ASN A 160 1.30 -5.19 -10.61
CA ASN A 160 2.07 -4.43 -9.60
C ASN A 160 3.11 -5.23 -8.78
N TYR A 161 3.65 -6.29 -9.38
CA TYR A 161 4.47 -7.27 -8.66
C TYR A 161 5.89 -7.36 -9.21
N TYR A 162 6.05 -7.12 -10.52
CA TYR A 162 7.31 -7.31 -11.25
C TYR A 162 7.82 -6.00 -11.86
N ARG A 163 7.35 -5.63 -13.06
CA ARG A 163 7.88 -4.52 -13.88
C ARG A 163 7.68 -3.14 -13.24
N SER A 164 6.45 -2.73 -12.96
CA SER A 164 6.18 -1.41 -12.38
C SER A 164 6.77 -1.24 -10.97
N ARG A 165 6.77 -2.34 -10.18
CA ARG A 165 7.41 -2.40 -8.86
C ARG A 165 8.92 -2.15 -8.92
N PHE A 166 9.60 -2.77 -9.89
CA PHE A 166 11.02 -2.51 -10.11
C PHE A 166 11.26 -1.04 -10.47
N CYS A 167 10.49 -0.49 -11.42
CA CYS A 167 10.63 0.90 -11.86
C CYS A 167 10.45 1.89 -10.70
N GLU A 168 9.45 1.69 -9.84
CA GLU A 168 9.25 2.51 -8.64
C GLU A 168 10.49 2.49 -7.74
N ILE A 169 10.96 1.29 -7.36
CA ILE A 169 12.09 1.13 -6.45
C ILE A 169 13.35 1.77 -7.06
N TYR A 170 13.61 1.51 -8.34
CA TYR A 170 14.81 1.99 -9.00
C TYR A 170 14.79 3.51 -9.22
N PHE A 171 13.65 4.06 -9.64
CA PHE A 171 13.48 5.51 -9.78
C PHE A 171 13.70 6.21 -8.44
N ASN A 172 13.04 5.75 -7.38
CA ASN A 172 13.16 6.33 -6.03
C ASN A 172 14.58 6.22 -5.46
N HIS A 173 15.34 5.20 -5.86
CA HIS A 173 16.75 5.11 -5.51
C HIS A 173 17.58 6.19 -6.22
N LEU A 174 17.41 6.36 -7.54
CA LEU A 174 18.14 7.36 -8.33
C LEU A 174 17.78 8.81 -7.96
N THR A 175 16.54 9.03 -7.52
CA THR A 175 16.04 10.36 -7.15
C THR A 175 16.04 10.60 -5.63
N LYS A 176 16.72 9.75 -4.86
CA LYS A 176 16.76 9.85 -3.40
C LYS A 176 17.22 11.25 -2.97
N GLY A 177 16.46 11.88 -2.08
CA GLY A 177 16.72 13.24 -1.61
C GLY A 177 16.16 14.34 -2.51
N LYS A 178 15.48 13.99 -3.60
CA LYS A 178 14.73 14.92 -4.47
C LYS A 178 13.25 14.86 -4.12
N ALA A 179 12.57 15.99 -4.19
CA ALA A 179 11.12 16.13 -3.98
C ALA A 179 10.33 15.68 -5.23
N ALA A 180 10.52 14.41 -5.59
CA ALA A 180 9.93 13.79 -6.78
C ALA A 180 9.81 12.27 -6.58
N PRO A 181 8.98 11.80 -5.62
CA PRO A 181 8.80 10.37 -5.42
C PRO A 181 8.06 9.75 -6.60
N ALA A 182 8.34 8.49 -6.90
CA ALA A 182 7.53 7.65 -7.75
C ALA A 182 6.69 6.69 -6.91
N ASP A 183 5.56 6.27 -7.48
CA ASP A 183 4.75 5.17 -7.00
C ASP A 183 4.47 4.18 -8.14
N SER A 184 3.98 2.98 -7.82
CA SER A 184 3.50 2.02 -8.80
C SER A 184 2.19 1.34 -8.41
N LYS A 185 1.37 1.06 -9.43
CA LYS A 185 0.08 0.37 -9.31
C LYS A 185 -0.08 -0.71 -10.39
N GLY A 186 -1.14 -1.49 -10.27
CA GLY A 186 -1.47 -2.61 -11.14
C GLY A 186 -2.87 -2.48 -11.71
N LEU A 187 -3.07 -2.82 -12.97
CA LEU A 187 -4.40 -2.77 -13.59
C LEU A 187 -5.29 -3.94 -13.17
N LEU A 188 -4.68 -5.07 -12.78
CA LEU A 188 -5.36 -6.30 -12.35
C LEU A 188 -4.76 -6.85 -11.04
N ALA A 189 -4.18 -5.99 -10.20
CA ALA A 189 -3.56 -6.39 -8.92
C ALA A 189 -4.58 -7.09 -7.99
N PHE A 190 -5.84 -6.67 -8.06
CA PHE A 190 -6.95 -7.24 -7.30
C PHE A 190 -7.13 -8.75 -7.52
N ARG A 191 -6.67 -9.32 -8.64
CA ARG A 191 -6.78 -10.76 -8.92
C ARG A 191 -5.95 -11.62 -7.97
N LYS A 192 -4.96 -11.04 -7.26
CA LYS A 192 -4.10 -11.74 -6.28
C LYS A 192 -3.46 -13.03 -6.82
N ILE A 193 -3.09 -13.03 -8.10
CA ILE A 193 -2.42 -14.18 -8.74
C ILE A 193 -0.96 -14.34 -8.29
N ASN A 194 -0.40 -13.30 -7.66
CA ASN A 194 0.99 -13.25 -7.23
C ASN A 194 1.11 -13.54 -5.73
N GLU A 195 2.10 -14.32 -5.34
CA GLU A 195 2.37 -14.61 -3.93
C GLU A 195 3.33 -13.59 -3.31
N GLY A 196 2.91 -12.94 -2.23
CA GLY A 196 3.73 -11.99 -1.48
C GLY A 196 3.78 -10.58 -2.10
N MET A 197 4.78 -9.80 -1.69
CA MET A 197 4.84 -8.36 -1.97
C MET A 197 5.48 -8.01 -3.32
N ILE A 198 6.44 -8.80 -3.75
CA ILE A 198 7.30 -8.49 -4.90
C ILE A 198 7.82 -9.77 -5.54
N SER A 199 7.99 -9.74 -6.86
CA SER A 199 8.51 -10.87 -7.63
C SER A 199 9.90 -11.30 -7.17
N PRO A 200 10.16 -12.62 -7.00
CA PRO A 200 11.50 -13.15 -6.78
C PRO A 200 12.49 -12.74 -7.87
N HIS A 201 12.02 -12.55 -9.11
CA HIS A 201 12.85 -12.07 -10.22
C HIS A 201 13.29 -10.62 -10.00
N THR A 202 12.38 -9.75 -9.54
CA THR A 202 12.73 -8.36 -9.17
C THR A 202 13.72 -8.35 -8.02
N LEU A 203 13.48 -9.14 -6.97
CA LEU A 203 14.40 -9.24 -5.82
C LEU A 203 15.80 -9.66 -6.25
N LYS A 204 15.90 -10.71 -7.06
CA LYS A 204 17.18 -11.21 -7.57
C LYS A 204 17.91 -10.17 -8.41
N TYR A 205 17.20 -9.44 -9.27
CA TYR A 205 17.84 -8.42 -10.10
C TYR A 205 18.30 -7.20 -9.28
N LEU A 206 17.49 -6.77 -8.30
CA LEU A 206 17.86 -5.70 -7.37
C LEU A 206 19.15 -6.05 -6.61
N ASP A 207 19.27 -7.29 -6.14
CA ASP A 207 20.49 -7.83 -5.52
C ASP A 207 21.70 -7.81 -6.48
N GLN A 208 21.50 -8.20 -7.75
CA GLN A 208 22.54 -8.16 -8.77
C GLN A 208 23.08 -6.76 -9.07
N ILE A 209 22.27 -5.71 -8.87
CA ILE A 209 22.69 -4.31 -9.04
C ILE A 209 22.98 -3.60 -7.71
N ASP A 210 23.16 -4.38 -6.62
CA ASP A 210 23.48 -3.90 -5.26
C ASP A 210 22.50 -2.84 -4.73
N LEU A 211 21.20 -3.07 -4.94
CA LEU A 211 20.14 -2.14 -4.58
C LEU A 211 19.18 -2.73 -3.55
N THR A 212 19.06 -2.04 -2.42
CA THR A 212 18.08 -2.42 -1.38
C THR A 212 16.67 -2.12 -1.84
N THR A 213 15.74 -3.04 -1.60
CA THR A 213 14.32 -2.92 -1.97
C THR A 213 13.58 -1.75 -1.31
N GLY A 214 14.14 -1.19 -0.23
CA GLY A 214 13.48 -0.17 0.56
C GLY A 214 12.21 -0.73 1.23
N LYS A 215 11.12 0.01 1.11
CA LYS A 215 9.84 -0.34 1.71
C LYS A 215 9.06 -1.26 0.78
N LEU A 216 8.95 -2.53 1.16
CA LEU A 216 8.11 -3.50 0.44
C LEU A 216 6.63 -3.28 0.78
N LYS A 217 5.79 -3.30 -0.26
CA LYS A 217 4.33 -3.26 -0.17
C LYS A 217 3.72 -4.29 -1.10
N PHE A 218 2.53 -4.77 -0.75
CA PHE A 218 1.78 -5.68 -1.60
C PHE A 218 1.36 -5.01 -2.92
N PRO A 219 1.04 -5.79 -3.97
CA PRO A 219 0.40 -5.26 -5.16
C PRO A 219 -0.81 -4.39 -4.82
N GLU A 220 -0.82 -3.17 -5.34
CA GLU A 220 -1.86 -2.16 -5.16
C GLU A 220 -2.57 -1.91 -6.51
N GLN A 221 -3.89 -1.72 -6.43
CA GLN A 221 -4.74 -1.57 -7.61
C GLN A 221 -4.75 -0.12 -8.09
N MET A 222 -4.65 0.06 -9.41
CA MET A 222 -4.88 1.37 -10.02
C MET A 222 -6.35 1.73 -9.89
N GLU A 223 -6.61 2.99 -9.54
CA GLU A 223 -7.95 3.54 -9.29
C GLU A 223 -8.02 4.96 -9.84
N ALA A 224 -9.24 5.49 -10.05
CA ALA A 224 -9.45 6.84 -10.58
C ALA A 224 -8.72 7.92 -9.75
N GLY A 225 -8.66 7.74 -8.42
CA GLY A 225 -7.96 8.64 -7.50
C GLY A 225 -6.44 8.72 -7.71
N HIS A 226 -5.84 7.81 -8.49
CA HIS A 226 -4.41 7.83 -8.78
C HIS A 226 -4.05 8.70 -10.00
N PHE A 227 -5.04 9.13 -10.80
CA PHE A 227 -4.84 10.04 -11.93
C PHE A 227 -4.75 11.51 -11.50
N GLN A 228 -3.80 11.80 -10.62
CA GLN A 228 -3.56 13.12 -10.03
C GLN A 228 -2.95 14.09 -11.04
N SER A 229 -3.31 15.38 -10.95
CA SER A 229 -2.73 16.42 -11.80
C SER A 229 -1.23 16.57 -11.54
N GLY A 230 -0.44 16.70 -12.60
CA GLY A 230 1.02 16.83 -12.50
C GLY A 230 1.79 15.52 -12.33
N VAL A 231 1.09 14.37 -12.24
CA VAL A 231 1.72 13.05 -12.17
C VAL A 231 1.91 12.51 -13.57
N ARG A 232 3.14 12.17 -13.95
CA ARG A 232 3.44 11.51 -15.23
C ARG A 232 3.15 10.01 -15.07
N ILE A 233 2.19 9.50 -15.84
CA ILE A 233 1.75 8.10 -15.73
C ILE A 233 2.34 7.30 -16.88
N ILE A 234 3.01 6.20 -16.54
CA ILE A 234 3.77 5.38 -17.47
C ILE A 234 3.34 3.92 -17.35
N ALA A 235 2.72 3.38 -18.40
CA ALA A 235 2.40 1.97 -18.53
C ALA A 235 3.57 1.22 -19.20
N MET A 236 3.95 0.06 -18.65
CA MET A 236 5.18 -0.65 -19.09
C MET A 236 5.12 -1.16 -20.55
N ASP A 237 3.92 -1.42 -21.04
CA ASP A 237 3.68 -2.04 -22.35
C ASP A 237 2.38 -1.53 -22.99
N GLU A 238 2.46 -0.97 -24.20
CA GLU A 238 1.29 -0.45 -24.91
C GLU A 238 0.27 -1.53 -25.28
N VAL A 239 0.72 -2.64 -25.86
CA VAL A 239 -0.15 -3.68 -26.41
C VAL A 239 -0.91 -4.38 -25.29
N GLU A 240 -0.25 -4.61 -24.17
CA GLU A 240 -0.82 -5.26 -23.00
C GLU A 240 -1.78 -4.33 -22.24
N HIS A 241 -1.37 -3.08 -21.98
CA HIS A 241 -2.08 -2.23 -21.02
C HIS A 241 -3.09 -1.28 -21.66
N ARG A 242 -2.89 -0.81 -22.90
CA ARG A 242 -3.83 0.13 -23.55
C ARG A 242 -5.27 -0.41 -23.59
N PRO A 243 -5.53 -1.69 -23.94
CA PRO A 243 -6.89 -2.23 -23.91
C PRO A 243 -7.52 -2.24 -22.51
N MET A 244 -6.71 -2.43 -21.46
CA MET A 244 -7.19 -2.39 -20.06
C MET A 244 -7.53 -0.96 -19.66
N ILE A 245 -6.69 0.01 -20.00
CA ILE A 245 -6.95 1.44 -19.77
C ILE A 245 -8.20 1.89 -20.51
N GLN A 246 -8.35 1.57 -21.79
CA GLN A 246 -9.54 1.94 -22.57
C GLN A 246 -10.83 1.35 -21.99
N ARG A 247 -10.75 0.18 -21.38
CA ARG A 247 -11.89 -0.48 -20.74
C ARG A 247 -12.26 0.17 -19.40
N ASP A 248 -11.27 0.39 -18.54
CA ASP A 248 -11.50 0.72 -17.12
C ASP A 248 -11.37 2.23 -16.83
N PHE A 249 -10.61 2.96 -17.64
CA PHE A 249 -10.24 4.37 -17.46
C PHE A 249 -10.20 5.15 -18.80
N PRO A 250 -11.23 5.06 -19.66
CA PRO A 250 -11.21 5.64 -21.01
C PRO A 250 -10.94 7.15 -21.02
N GLU A 251 -11.39 7.87 -20.00
CA GLU A 251 -11.22 9.32 -19.88
C GLU A 251 -9.77 9.76 -19.58
N PHE A 252 -8.89 8.81 -19.22
CA PHE A 252 -7.50 9.05 -18.88
C PHE A 252 -6.51 8.54 -19.93
N GLU A 253 -6.97 7.91 -21.01
CA GLU A 253 -6.11 7.28 -22.01
C GLU A 253 -5.03 8.23 -22.55
N ASP A 254 -5.41 9.46 -22.92
CA ASP A 254 -4.51 10.47 -23.48
C ASP A 254 -3.47 11.01 -22.48
N LYS A 255 -3.59 10.65 -21.19
CA LYS A 255 -2.66 11.04 -20.13
C LYS A 255 -1.60 9.98 -19.83
N ILE A 256 -1.66 8.83 -20.51
CA ILE A 256 -0.76 7.70 -20.25
C ILE A 256 0.31 7.62 -21.33
N GLU A 257 1.56 7.62 -20.88
CA GLU A 257 2.70 7.24 -21.69
C GLU A 257 2.85 5.72 -21.68
N TYR A 258 3.13 5.14 -22.85
CA TYR A 258 3.35 3.70 -22.97
C TYR A 258 4.79 3.41 -23.38
N TRP A 259 5.44 2.56 -22.59
CA TRP A 259 6.70 1.94 -22.97
C TRP A 259 6.45 0.66 -23.78
N LYS A 260 7.53 0.07 -24.28
CA LYS A 260 7.52 -1.18 -25.07
C LYS A 260 8.34 -2.25 -24.37
N VAL A 261 7.99 -2.56 -23.13
CA VAL A 261 8.63 -3.61 -22.34
C VAL A 261 7.62 -4.68 -21.95
N HIS A 262 7.61 -5.76 -22.73
CA HIS A 262 6.70 -6.89 -22.58
C HIS A 262 6.86 -7.62 -21.22
N ASP A 263 5.83 -8.36 -20.80
CA ASP A 263 5.86 -9.14 -19.55
C ASP A 263 6.71 -10.41 -19.63
N ILE A 264 6.90 -11.06 -18.48
CA ILE A 264 7.61 -12.34 -18.33
C ILE A 264 7.07 -13.45 -19.24
N ASP A 265 5.77 -13.40 -19.58
CA ASP A 265 5.13 -14.36 -20.49
C ASP A 265 5.62 -14.22 -21.95
N PHE A 266 6.29 -13.11 -22.28
CA PHE A 266 6.75 -12.78 -23.62
C PHE A 266 8.25 -12.45 -23.70
N THR A 267 8.90 -12.11 -22.59
CA THR A 267 10.31 -11.73 -22.53
C THR A 267 10.95 -12.27 -21.26
N ASP A 268 12.08 -12.96 -21.39
CA ASP A 268 12.78 -13.52 -20.23
C ASP A 268 13.14 -12.39 -19.24
N PRO A 269 13.04 -12.60 -17.92
CA PRO A 269 13.41 -11.57 -16.94
C PRO A 269 14.80 -10.98 -17.10
N SER A 270 15.75 -11.77 -17.65
CA SER A 270 17.11 -11.32 -17.96
C SER A 270 17.18 -10.29 -19.08
N GLU A 271 16.14 -10.17 -19.91
CA GLU A 271 16.03 -9.17 -20.98
C GLU A 271 15.15 -7.98 -20.57
N ALA A 272 14.05 -8.23 -19.84
CA ALA A 272 13.11 -7.16 -19.45
C ALA A 272 13.71 -6.18 -18.43
N MET A 273 14.42 -6.67 -17.40
CA MET A 273 14.92 -5.83 -16.31
C MET A 273 16.00 -4.82 -16.75
N PRO A 274 17.01 -5.19 -17.56
CA PRO A 274 17.95 -4.21 -18.13
C PRO A 274 17.27 -3.13 -18.97
N ALA A 275 16.25 -3.49 -19.75
CA ALA A 275 15.51 -2.52 -20.56
C ALA A 275 14.72 -1.53 -19.68
N LEU A 276 14.04 -2.00 -18.64
CA LEU A 276 13.37 -1.14 -17.65
C LEU A 276 14.36 -0.21 -16.96
N LYS A 277 15.52 -0.74 -16.55
CA LYS A 277 16.58 0.03 -15.90
C LYS A 277 17.00 1.21 -16.78
N MET A 278 17.31 0.96 -18.06
CA MET A 278 17.67 2.01 -19.02
C MET A 278 16.55 3.04 -19.21
N LYS A 279 15.29 2.60 -19.31
CA LYS A 279 14.14 3.49 -19.47
C LYS A 279 13.93 4.40 -18.25
N VAL A 280 14.12 3.88 -17.05
CA VAL A 280 14.06 4.66 -15.81
C VAL A 280 15.19 5.69 -15.75
N GLU A 281 16.41 5.34 -16.14
CA GLU A 281 17.53 6.29 -16.21
C GLU A 281 17.30 7.40 -17.25
N GLU A 282 16.75 7.05 -18.42
CA GLU A 282 16.33 8.02 -19.44
C GLU A 282 15.30 8.99 -18.86
N LEU A 283 14.27 8.47 -18.18
CA LEU A 283 13.24 9.27 -17.54
C LEU A 283 13.81 10.22 -16.48
N VAL A 284 14.72 9.74 -15.62
CA VAL A 284 15.37 10.58 -14.59
C VAL A 284 16.18 11.71 -15.24
N ARG A 285 16.89 11.43 -16.35
CA ARG A 285 17.60 12.46 -17.14
C ARG A 285 16.63 13.47 -17.76
N GLU A 286 15.54 13.01 -18.38
CA GLU A 286 14.52 13.88 -18.98
C GLU A 286 13.89 14.84 -17.96
N LEU A 287 13.67 14.36 -16.74
CA LEU A 287 13.10 15.16 -15.66
C LEU A 287 14.11 16.10 -14.99
N GLY A 288 15.38 16.10 -15.42
CA GLY A 288 16.44 16.88 -14.79
C GLY A 288 16.75 16.44 -13.35
N LEU A 289 16.44 15.18 -13.03
CA LEU A 289 16.59 14.61 -11.69
C LEU A 289 17.88 13.80 -11.55
N THR A 290 18.92 14.06 -12.34
CA THR A 290 20.28 13.53 -12.13
C THR A 290 21.04 14.36 -11.09
N GLU A 291 22.01 13.77 -10.38
CA GLU A 291 22.94 14.60 -9.59
C GLU A 291 23.70 15.55 -10.52
N PRO A 292 24.08 16.76 -10.06
CA PRO A 292 25.05 17.56 -10.79
C PRO A 292 26.36 16.76 -10.90
N GLU A 293 26.93 16.66 -12.10
CA GLU A 293 28.29 16.16 -12.31
C GLU A 293 29.35 16.97 -11.53
#